data_AF-A0A482VI41-F1
#
_entry.id   AF-A0A482VI41-F1
#
_cell.length_a   1.000
_cell.length_b   1.000
_cell.length_c   1.000
_cell.angle_alpha   90.00
_cell.angle_beta   90.00
_cell.angle_gamma   90.00
#
_symmetry.space_group_name_H-M   'P 1'
#
loop_
_entity.id
_entity.type
_entity.pdbx_description
1 polymer ?
#
loop_
_entity_poly.entity_id
_entity_poly.type
_entity_poly.pdbx_seq_one_letter_code
_entity_poly.pdbx_strand_id
1 'polypeptide(L)'
;MIEICNSFFKYLQSEVPHVILIFYICHLSALIASKAYKVLSRSLEELRRSTYNCVSGSAKKCATLIEMQEFFHIEQKKSLKVFFTRWLDRQDSVVRLLENWDVLKHSFQFEVVEDRLKSSESICIEFNNIYNKGYLYFLNYVLDYFNSFNVILQFRKTLIQELYTKSQDLMKQLCQNFIIPTS
;
A
#
# COMPACT_ATOMS: atom_id res chain seq x y z
N MET A 1 10.36 15.26 -1.06
CA MET A 1 10.47 16.49 -1.87
C MET A 1 11.61 16.18 -2.82
N ILE A 2 11.38 16.10 -4.13
CA ILE A 2 12.52 15.95 -5.05
C ILE A 2 13.31 17.24 -4.88
N GLU A 3 14.53 17.12 -4.35
CA GLU A 3 15.37 18.26 -4.04
C GLU A 3 15.68 18.99 -5.35
N ILE A 4 15.07 20.17 -5.51
CA ILE A 4 15.32 21.09 -6.62
C ILE A 4 16.75 21.69 -6.50
N CYS A 5 17.39 21.49 -5.34
CA CYS A 5 18.76 21.86 -5.06
C CYS A 5 19.71 20.73 -5.52
N ASN A 6 20.42 20.92 -6.63
CA ASN A 6 21.39 19.98 -7.25
C ASN A 6 20.82 18.79 -8.03
N SER A 7 19.71 18.99 -8.75
CA SER A 7 19.21 17.97 -9.69
C SER A 7 19.86 18.06 -11.08
N PHE A 8 19.90 16.95 -11.82
CA PHE A 8 20.26 16.90 -13.25
C PHE A 8 19.53 17.98 -14.07
N PHE A 9 18.25 18.22 -13.77
CA PHE A 9 17.46 19.24 -14.44
C PHE A 9 18.07 20.64 -14.30
N LYS A 10 18.68 20.96 -13.15
CA LYS A 10 19.29 22.27 -12.91
C LYS A 10 20.52 22.51 -13.82
N TYR A 11 21.33 21.47 -14.05
CA TYR A 11 22.44 21.49 -15.00
C TYR A 11 21.94 21.49 -16.45
N LEU A 12 20.86 20.76 -16.74
CA LEU A 12 20.27 20.76 -18.08
C LEU A 12 19.68 22.13 -18.44
N GLN A 13 19.10 22.82 -17.45
CA GLN A 13 18.51 24.14 -17.64
C GLN A 13 19.56 25.25 -17.85
N SER A 14 20.79 25.10 -17.32
CA SER A 14 21.87 26.06 -17.63
C SER A 14 22.35 25.94 -19.07
N GLU A 15 22.31 24.75 -19.66
CA GLU A 15 22.67 24.51 -21.07
C GLU A 15 21.49 24.76 -22.02
N VAL A 16 20.26 24.49 -21.58
CA VAL A 16 19.03 24.61 -22.38
C VAL A 16 17.98 25.42 -21.60
N PRO A 17 17.95 26.76 -21.71
CA PRO A 17 17.08 27.63 -20.90
C PRO A 17 15.58 27.37 -21.09
N HIS A 18 15.19 26.84 -22.24
CA HIS A 18 13.80 26.58 -22.61
C HIS A 18 13.30 25.16 -22.23
N VAL A 19 14.12 24.36 -21.54
CA VAL A 19 13.70 23.03 -21.11
C VAL A 19 12.57 23.12 -20.08
N ILE A 20 11.50 22.34 -20.29
CA ILE A 20 10.35 22.28 -19.39
C ILE A 20 10.42 20.97 -18.61
N LEU A 21 10.44 21.07 -17.28
CA LEU A 21 10.29 19.90 -16.42
C LEU A 21 8.82 19.54 -16.30
N ILE A 22 8.46 18.38 -16.85
CA ILE A 22 7.16 17.76 -16.57
C ILE A 22 7.40 16.65 -15.55
N PHE A 23 6.83 16.82 -14.35
CA PHE A 23 6.92 15.79 -13.33
C PHE A 23 6.14 14.54 -13.75
N TYR A 24 6.69 13.37 -13.47
CA TYR A 24 5.97 12.13 -13.65
C TYR A 24 4.81 12.06 -12.64
N ILE A 25 3.60 12.27 -13.15
CA ILE A 25 2.40 12.42 -12.32
C ILE A 25 2.10 11.20 -11.45
N CYS A 26 2.37 9.98 -11.95
CA CYS A 26 2.18 8.76 -11.16
C CYS A 26 3.13 8.67 -9.97
N HIS A 27 4.31 9.30 -10.06
CA HIS A 27 5.20 9.43 -8.91
C HIS A 27 4.68 10.48 -7.92
N LEU A 28 4.11 11.58 -8.40
CA LEU A 28 3.47 12.56 -7.53
C LEU A 28 2.26 11.99 -6.80
N SER A 29 1.41 11.22 -7.48
CA SER A 29 0.24 10.57 -6.88
C SER A 29 0.65 9.57 -5.79
N ALA A 30 1.67 8.75 -6.05
CA ALA A 30 2.25 7.84 -5.06
C ALA A 30 2.81 8.61 -3.84
N LEU A 31 3.48 9.74 -4.08
CA LEU A 31 3.99 10.59 -2.99
C LEU A 31 2.86 11.19 -2.14
N ILE A 32 1.73 11.57 -2.75
CA ILE A 32 0.54 12.06 -2.04
C ILE A 32 -0.02 10.95 -1.15
N ALA A 33 -0.25 9.75 -1.70
CA ALA A 33 -0.74 8.60 -0.95
C ALA A 33 0.19 8.25 0.22
N SER A 34 1.50 8.21 -0.03
CA SER A 34 2.53 7.95 0.99
C SER A 34 2.55 9.00 2.11
N LYS A 35 2.36 10.30 1.78
CA LYS A 35 2.25 11.35 2.79
C LYS A 35 0.96 11.27 3.60
N ALA A 36 -0.18 11.02 2.94
CA ALA A 36 -1.47 10.85 3.61
C ALA A 36 -1.42 9.66 4.57
N TYR A 37 -0.75 8.58 4.19
CA TYR A 37 -0.55 7.42 5.04
C TYR A 37 0.18 7.74 6.36
N LYS A 38 1.16 8.67 6.35
CA LYS A 38 1.87 9.04 7.58
C LYS A 38 0.96 9.67 8.64
N VAL A 39 -0.23 10.13 8.25
CA VAL A 39 -1.25 10.68 9.14
C VAL A 39 -2.20 9.57 9.66
N LEU A 40 -2.22 8.40 9.01
CA LEU A 40 -3.03 7.25 9.43
C LEU A 40 -2.45 6.52 10.65
N SER A 41 -3.23 5.59 11.21
CA SER A 41 -2.93 4.89 12.45
C SER A 41 -1.58 4.15 12.42
N ARG A 42 -0.72 4.41 13.42
CA ARG A 42 0.54 3.67 13.62
C ARG A 42 0.34 2.16 13.81
N SER A 43 -0.78 1.75 14.42
CA SER A 43 -1.10 0.33 14.66
C SER A 43 -1.05 -0.51 13.40
N LEU A 44 -1.51 0.04 12.27
CA LEU A 44 -1.55 -0.66 11.00
C LEU A 44 -0.13 -0.91 10.44
N GLU A 45 0.76 0.08 10.57
CA GLU A 45 2.17 -0.06 10.17
C GLU A 45 2.92 -1.05 11.06
N GLU A 46 2.60 -1.06 12.36
CA GLU A 46 3.14 -2.01 13.34
C GLU A 46 2.65 -3.43 13.08
N LEU A 47 1.35 -3.63 12.83
CA LEU A 47 0.76 -4.90 12.41
C LEU A 47 1.50 -5.45 11.19
N ARG A 48 1.72 -4.59 10.19
CA ARG A 48 2.43 -4.99 8.98
C ARG A 48 3.86 -5.41 9.26
N ARG A 49 4.62 -4.56 9.95
CA ARG A 49 6.03 -4.80 10.23
C ARG A 49 6.21 -6.08 11.04
N SER A 50 5.37 -6.28 12.05
CA SER A 50 5.39 -7.46 12.93
C SER A 50 5.04 -8.73 12.15
N THR A 51 3.98 -8.69 11.33
CA THR A 51 3.59 -9.82 10.47
C THR A 51 4.70 -10.16 9.48
N TYR A 52 5.28 -9.15 8.82
CA TYR A 52 6.39 -9.34 7.87
C TYR A 52 7.61 -9.99 8.55
N ASN A 53 8.04 -9.44 9.68
CA ASN A 53 9.23 -9.95 10.38
C ASN A 53 9.00 -11.38 10.87
N CYS A 54 7.79 -11.69 11.34
CA CYS A 54 7.43 -13.02 11.80
C CYS A 54 7.49 -14.05 10.65
N VAL A 55 6.84 -13.76 9.53
CA VAL A 55 6.78 -14.69 8.39
C VAL A 55 8.12 -14.76 7.65
N SER A 56 8.72 -13.62 7.34
CA SER A 56 9.94 -13.57 6.52
C SER A 56 11.22 -13.99 7.24
N GLY A 57 11.20 -14.00 8.58
CA GLY A 57 12.33 -14.37 9.42
C GLY A 57 12.55 -15.89 9.55
N SER A 58 11.61 -16.73 9.10
CA SER A 58 11.71 -18.18 9.25
C SER A 58 11.16 -18.93 8.03
N ALA A 59 11.99 -19.78 7.43
CA ALA A 59 11.58 -20.66 6.34
C ALA A 59 10.48 -21.64 6.78
N LYS A 60 10.52 -22.11 8.04
CA LYS A 60 9.47 -22.94 8.64
C LYS A 60 8.13 -22.21 8.62
N LYS A 61 8.11 -20.94 9.06
CA LYS A 61 6.87 -20.14 9.10
C LYS A 61 6.31 -19.86 7.71
N CYS A 62 7.17 -19.59 6.73
CA CYS A 62 6.74 -19.51 5.34
C CYS A 62 6.09 -20.81 4.85
N ALA A 63 6.67 -21.97 5.16
CA ALA A 63 6.12 -23.27 4.75
C ALA A 63 4.77 -23.55 5.41
N THR A 64 4.66 -23.39 6.74
CA THR A 64 3.39 -23.56 7.46
C THR A 64 2.30 -22.63 6.93
N LEU A 65 2.65 -21.40 6.58
CA LEU A 65 1.68 -20.46 6.01
C LEU A 65 1.21 -20.88 4.61
N ILE A 66 2.08 -21.48 3.80
CA ILE A 66 1.69 -22.05 2.49
C ILE A 66 0.74 -23.24 2.68
N GLU A 67 1.03 -24.14 3.62
CA GLU A 67 0.13 -25.25 3.97
C GLU A 67 -1.24 -24.75 4.44
N MET A 68 -1.26 -23.67 5.23
CA MET A 68 -2.53 -23.04 5.62
C MET A 68 -3.25 -22.39 4.44
N GLN A 69 -2.53 -21.74 3.50
CA GLN A 69 -3.16 -21.22 2.28
C GLN A 69 -3.82 -22.34 1.47
N GLU A 70 -3.18 -23.51 1.36
CA GLU A 70 -3.77 -24.69 0.72
C GLU A 70 -5.02 -25.17 1.46
N PHE A 71 -4.95 -25.27 2.79
CA PHE A 71 -6.05 -25.70 3.64
C PHE A 71 -7.28 -24.78 3.54
N PHE A 72 -7.05 -23.46 3.46
CA PHE A 72 -8.11 -22.46 3.27
C PHE A 72 -8.53 -22.27 1.81
N HIS A 73 -7.98 -23.05 0.87
CA HIS A 73 -8.24 -22.95 -0.56
C HIS A 73 -7.98 -21.54 -1.15
N ILE A 74 -6.96 -20.86 -0.62
CA ILE A 74 -6.52 -19.54 -1.12
C ILE A 74 -5.41 -19.74 -2.15
N GLU A 75 -5.47 -18.99 -3.25
CA GLU A 75 -4.43 -19.03 -4.27
C GLU A 75 -3.04 -18.69 -3.70
N GLN A 76 -2.09 -19.61 -3.88
CA GLN A 76 -0.71 -19.42 -3.43
C GLN A 76 -0.01 -18.30 -4.21
N LYS A 77 0.10 -17.13 -3.61
CA LYS A 77 0.82 -16.00 -4.23
C LYS A 77 2.31 -16.08 -3.90
N LYS A 78 3.14 -16.21 -4.95
CA LYS A 78 4.59 -16.49 -4.96
C LYS A 78 5.51 -15.64 -4.05
N SER A 79 5.05 -14.59 -3.35
CA SER A 79 5.86 -13.92 -2.34
C SER A 79 5.07 -12.98 -1.43
N LEU A 80 4.86 -13.41 -0.18
CA LEU A 80 4.36 -12.55 0.89
C LEU A 80 5.31 -11.37 1.16
N LYS A 81 6.62 -11.53 0.90
CA LYS A 81 7.60 -10.45 1.05
C LYS A 81 7.29 -9.24 0.16
N VAL A 82 6.78 -9.47 -1.05
CA VAL A 82 6.44 -8.40 -2.00
C VAL A 82 5.21 -7.63 -1.53
N PHE A 83 4.24 -8.33 -0.92
CA PHE A 83 3.09 -7.69 -0.31
C PHE A 83 3.57 -6.67 0.74
N PHE A 84 4.30 -7.13 1.75
CA PHE A 84 4.65 -6.32 2.92
C PHE A 84 5.63 -5.16 2.63
N THR A 85 6.53 -5.27 1.65
CA THR A 85 7.57 -4.25 1.42
C THR A 85 7.10 -3.05 0.59
N ARG A 86 6.00 -3.18 -0.16
CA ARG A 86 5.47 -2.14 -1.07
C ARG A 86 3.99 -1.82 -0.83
N TRP A 87 3.49 -2.11 0.37
CA TRP A 87 2.06 -2.27 0.57
C TRP A 87 1.20 -1.00 0.52
N LEU A 88 1.81 0.18 0.66
CA LEU A 88 1.09 1.46 0.77
C LEU A 88 1.04 2.26 -0.51
N ASP A 89 1.91 1.91 -1.46
CA ASP A 89 1.94 2.55 -2.76
C ASP A 89 1.19 1.70 -3.80
N ARG A 90 0.67 0.53 -3.39
CA ARG A 90 0.00 -0.43 -4.28
C ARG A 90 -1.22 -1.03 -3.61
N GLN A 91 -2.39 -0.71 -4.13
CA GLN A 91 -3.67 -1.33 -3.78
C GLN A 91 -3.59 -2.86 -3.81
N ASP A 92 -2.93 -3.45 -4.82
CA ASP A 92 -2.71 -4.89 -4.96
C ASP A 92 -2.18 -5.55 -3.69
N SER A 93 -1.33 -4.82 -2.96
CA SER A 93 -0.83 -5.33 -1.71
C SER A 93 -1.93 -5.39 -0.66
N VAL A 94 -2.66 -4.29 -0.42
CA VAL A 94 -3.78 -4.26 0.53
C VAL A 94 -4.82 -5.35 0.22
N VAL A 95 -5.15 -5.54 -1.06
CA VAL A 95 -6.03 -6.62 -1.52
C VAL A 95 -5.50 -7.98 -1.10
N ARG A 96 -4.22 -8.27 -1.35
CA ARG A 96 -3.60 -9.56 -0.98
C ARG A 96 -3.60 -9.82 0.52
N LEU A 97 -3.43 -8.79 1.34
CA LEU A 97 -3.54 -8.94 2.80
C LEU A 97 -4.96 -9.25 3.22
N LEU A 98 -5.95 -8.57 2.64
CA LEU A 98 -7.35 -8.83 2.92
C LEU A 98 -7.75 -10.24 2.51
N GLU A 99 -7.31 -10.71 1.34
CA GLU A 99 -7.52 -12.10 0.88
C GLU A 99 -6.89 -13.10 1.85
N ASN A 100 -5.69 -12.83 2.36
CA ASN A 100 -4.97 -13.72 3.28
C ASN A 100 -5.26 -13.45 4.75
N TRP A 101 -6.22 -12.57 5.07
CA TRP A 101 -6.42 -12.08 6.43
C TRP A 101 -6.76 -13.22 7.39
N ASP A 102 -7.71 -14.07 6.99
CA ASP A 102 -8.19 -15.16 7.84
C ASP A 102 -7.16 -16.27 7.96
N VAL A 103 -6.39 -16.55 6.90
CA VAL A 103 -5.26 -17.49 6.93
C VAL A 103 -4.18 -17.02 7.91
N LEU A 104 -3.75 -15.76 7.80
CA LEU A 104 -2.75 -15.17 8.69
C LEU A 104 -3.24 -15.15 10.14
N LYS A 105 -4.51 -14.80 10.36
CA LYS A 105 -5.11 -14.81 11.69
C LYS A 105 -5.04 -16.20 12.32
N HIS A 106 -5.46 -17.25 11.60
CA HIS A 106 -5.42 -18.62 12.10
C HIS A 106 -3.99 -19.13 12.26
N SER A 107 -3.06 -18.74 11.38
CA SER A 107 -1.65 -19.13 11.50
C SER A 107 -1.03 -18.62 12.80
N PHE A 108 -1.28 -17.35 13.15
CA PHE A 108 -0.77 -16.81 14.41
C PHE A 108 -1.49 -17.37 15.63
N GLN A 109 -2.79 -17.67 15.55
CA GLN A 109 -3.50 -18.36 16.63
C GLN A 109 -2.91 -19.75 16.90
N PHE A 110 -2.63 -20.51 15.85
CA PHE A 110 -1.99 -21.82 15.96
C PHE A 110 -0.58 -21.72 16.57
N GLU A 111 0.24 -20.78 16.10
CA GLU A 111 1.58 -20.53 16.67
C GLU A 111 1.55 -20.14 18.15
N VAL A 112 0.55 -19.37 18.59
CA VAL A 112 0.39 -19.01 20.02
C VAL A 112 0.11 -20.26 20.87
N VAL A 113 -0.70 -21.18 20.35
CA VAL A 113 -1.06 -22.43 21.05
C VAL A 113 0.11 -23.42 21.08
N GLU A 114 0.79 -23.64 19.95
CA GLU A 114 1.88 -24.61 19.85
C GLU A 114 3.21 -24.09 20.40
N ASP A 115 3.67 -22.93 19.93
CA ASP A 115 5.03 -22.43 20.17
C ASP A 115 5.12 -21.41 21.32
N ARG A 116 3.97 -20.94 21.85
CA ARG A 116 3.85 -19.94 22.96
C ARG A 116 4.69 -18.67 22.75
N LEU A 117 4.82 -18.23 21.49
CA LEU A 117 5.61 -17.06 21.14
C LEU A 117 4.87 -15.76 21.48
N LYS A 118 5.44 -14.94 22.38
CA LYS A 118 4.91 -13.61 22.73
C LYS A 118 4.75 -12.67 21.53
N SER A 119 5.61 -12.79 20.52
CA SER A 119 5.50 -12.01 19.28
C SER A 119 4.30 -12.41 18.43
N SER A 120 3.90 -13.68 18.44
CA SER A 120 2.70 -14.15 17.73
C SER A 120 1.44 -13.73 18.49
N GLU A 121 1.49 -13.63 19.82
CA GLU A 121 0.37 -13.15 20.66
C GLU A 121 0.02 -11.68 20.37
N SER A 122 1.03 -10.79 20.32
CA SER A 122 0.80 -9.38 20.00
C SER A 122 0.25 -9.19 18.58
N ILE A 123 0.76 -9.94 17.60
CA ILE A 123 0.21 -9.94 16.24
C ILE A 123 -1.24 -10.44 16.24
N CYS A 124 -1.54 -11.49 17.01
CA CYS A 124 -2.88 -12.05 17.09
C CYS A 124 -3.90 -11.04 17.67
N ILE A 125 -3.52 -10.25 18.67
CA ILE A 125 -4.34 -9.16 19.21
C ILE A 125 -4.69 -8.15 18.10
N GLU A 126 -3.71 -7.73 17.31
CA GLU A 126 -3.92 -6.79 16.21
C GLU A 126 -4.78 -7.35 15.06
N PHE A 127 -4.69 -8.65 14.76
CA PHE A 127 -5.59 -9.33 13.80
C PHE A 127 -7.02 -9.53 14.34
N ASN A 128 -7.19 -9.52 15.66
CA ASN A 128 -8.51 -9.55 16.31
C ASN A 128 -9.13 -8.15 16.44
N ASN A 129 -8.36 -7.09 16.28
CA ASN A 129 -8.85 -5.73 16.28
C ASN A 129 -9.64 -5.44 14.98
N ILE A 130 -10.96 -5.31 15.11
CA ILE A 130 -11.88 -5.03 13.99
C ILE A 130 -11.54 -3.72 13.25
N TYR A 131 -10.97 -2.73 13.95
CA TYR A 131 -10.62 -1.45 13.35
C TYR A 131 -9.48 -1.61 12.34
N ASN A 132 -8.50 -2.48 12.59
CA ASN A 132 -7.40 -2.72 11.65
C ASN A 132 -7.92 -3.30 10.32
N LYS A 133 -8.83 -4.28 10.38
CA LYS A 133 -9.47 -4.83 9.17
C LYS A 133 -10.33 -3.77 8.47
N GLY A 134 -11.08 -2.96 9.22
CA GLY A 134 -11.84 -1.83 8.69
C GLY A 134 -10.97 -0.79 7.98
N TYR A 135 -9.82 -0.43 8.56
CA TYR A 135 -8.85 0.47 7.95
C TYR A 135 -8.28 -0.08 6.63
N LEU A 136 -8.04 -1.40 6.55
CA LEU A 136 -7.60 -2.02 5.29
C LEU A 136 -8.67 -1.97 4.21
N TYR A 137 -9.95 -2.15 4.55
CA TYR A 137 -11.04 -1.94 3.59
C TYR A 137 -11.12 -0.48 3.12
N PHE A 138 -10.98 0.47 4.03
CA PHE A 138 -10.90 1.89 3.70
C PHE A 138 -9.72 2.18 2.76
N LEU A 139 -8.52 1.66 3.07
CA LEU A 139 -7.34 1.82 2.21
C LEU A 139 -7.54 1.18 0.85
N ASN A 140 -8.13 -0.01 0.78
CA ASN A 140 -8.40 -0.68 -0.49
C ASN A 140 -9.30 0.17 -1.38
N TYR A 141 -10.34 0.77 -0.80
CA TYR A 141 -11.26 1.67 -1.49
C TYR A 141 -10.58 2.95 -1.98
N VAL A 142 -9.82 3.64 -1.11
CA VAL A 142 -9.18 4.92 -1.47
C VAL A 142 -8.02 4.74 -2.46
N LEU A 143 -7.22 3.68 -2.30
CA LEU A 143 -6.09 3.41 -3.20
C LEU A 143 -6.53 3.07 -4.62
N ASP A 144 -7.75 2.58 -4.80
CA ASP A 144 -8.34 2.33 -6.12
C ASP A 144 -8.41 3.59 -6.98
N TYR A 145 -8.70 4.74 -6.37
CA TYR A 145 -8.71 6.05 -7.06
C TYR A 145 -7.34 6.38 -7.64
N PHE A 146 -6.29 6.19 -6.84
CA PHE A 146 -4.92 6.43 -7.26
C PHE A 146 -4.44 5.40 -8.28
N ASN A 147 -4.83 4.14 -8.13
CA ASN A 147 -4.45 3.07 -9.05
C ASN A 147 -5.10 3.27 -10.43
N SER A 148 -6.41 3.54 -10.47
CA SER A 148 -7.15 3.87 -11.68
C SER A 148 -6.57 5.09 -12.40
N PHE A 149 -6.24 6.14 -11.63
CA PHE A 149 -5.56 7.33 -12.16
C PHE A 149 -4.17 6.99 -12.75
N ASN A 150 -3.37 6.18 -12.05
CA ASN A 150 -2.03 5.79 -12.48
C ASN A 150 -2.04 4.90 -13.72
N VAL A 151 -2.98 3.96 -13.85
CA VAL A 151 -3.10 3.07 -15.01
C VAL A 151 -3.31 3.87 -16.30
N ILE A 152 -4.18 4.88 -16.26
CA ILE A 152 -4.46 5.76 -17.41
C ILE A 152 -3.20 6.51 -17.83
N LEU A 153 -2.42 7.01 -16.87
CA LEU A 153 -1.26 7.88 -17.12
C LEU A 153 0.05 7.11 -17.34
N GLN A 154 0.07 5.80 -17.03
CA GLN A 154 1.13 4.87 -17.42
C GLN A 154 1.00 4.41 -18.87
N PHE A 155 -0.14 4.69 -19.53
CA PHE A 155 -0.32 4.36 -20.93
C PHE A 155 0.67 5.16 -21.78
N ARG A 156 1.38 4.50 -22.70
CA ARG A 156 2.51 5.09 -23.46
C ARG A 156 2.13 6.21 -24.44
N LYS A 157 0.85 6.57 -24.51
CA LYS A 157 0.38 7.66 -25.36
C LYS A 157 0.40 8.95 -24.54
N THR A 158 0.95 10.02 -25.11
CA THR A 158 1.09 11.31 -24.44
C THR A 158 -0.29 11.95 -24.22
N LEU A 159 -0.95 11.62 -23.11
CA LEU A 159 -2.29 12.10 -22.76
C LEU A 159 -2.23 13.39 -21.91
N ILE A 160 -1.40 14.36 -22.29
CA ILE A 160 -1.30 15.65 -21.57
C ILE A 160 -2.67 16.35 -21.51
N GLN A 161 -3.48 16.20 -22.55
CA GLN A 161 -4.83 16.76 -22.60
C GLN A 161 -5.78 16.11 -21.58
N GLU A 162 -5.62 14.82 -21.29
CA GLU A 162 -6.44 14.13 -20.29
C GLU A 162 -5.92 14.32 -18.87
N LEU A 163 -4.62 14.64 -18.71
CA LEU A 163 -3.99 14.82 -17.40
C LEU A 163 -4.75 15.81 -16.52
N TYR A 164 -5.13 16.97 -17.08
CA TYR A 164 -5.87 17.99 -16.35
C TYR A 164 -7.23 17.46 -15.89
N THR A 165 -8.01 16.91 -16.81
CA THR A 165 -9.34 16.36 -16.53
C THR A 165 -9.28 15.23 -15.51
N LYS A 166 -8.37 14.27 -15.67
CA LYS A 166 -8.21 13.15 -14.75
C LYS A 166 -7.73 13.58 -13.36
N SER A 167 -6.90 14.62 -13.28
CA SER A 167 -6.48 15.18 -11.99
C SER A 167 -7.66 15.86 -11.28
N GLN A 168 -8.52 16.57 -12.03
CA GLN A 168 -9.75 17.12 -11.47
C GLN A 168 -10.72 16.04 -11.01
N ASP A 169 -10.86 14.95 -11.77
CA ASP A 169 -11.71 13.82 -11.40
C ASP A 169 -11.23 13.18 -10.10
N LEU A 170 -9.92 12.93 -9.96
CA LEU A 170 -9.33 12.41 -8.72
C LEU A 170 -9.58 13.35 -7.53
N MET A 171 -9.40 14.67 -7.72
CA MET A 171 -9.71 15.63 -6.66
C MET A 171 -11.19 15.63 -6.29
N LYS A 172 -12.10 15.61 -7.27
CA LYS A 172 -13.54 15.56 -7.03
C LYS A 172 -13.92 14.30 -6.24
N GLN A 173 -13.40 13.13 -6.62
CA GLN A 173 -13.62 11.87 -5.91
C GLN A 173 -13.17 11.97 -4.46
N LEU A 174 -12.00 12.54 -4.19
CA LEU A 174 -11.52 12.70 -2.82
C LEU A 174 -12.38 13.70 -2.02
N CYS A 175 -12.71 14.85 -2.62
CA CYS A 175 -13.52 15.87 -1.97
C CYS A 175 -14.93 15.37 -1.63
N GLN A 176 -15.61 14.74 -2.59
CA GLN A 176 -16.99 14.27 -2.42
C GLN A 176 -17.12 13.17 -1.34
N ASN A 177 -16.09 12.35 -1.17
CA ASN A 177 -16.14 11.23 -0.23
C ASN A 177 -15.58 11.56 1.16
N PHE A 178 -14.67 12.54 1.28
CA PHE A 178 -13.91 12.75 2.53
C PHE A 178 -13.91 14.18 3.07
N ILE A 179 -14.42 15.17 2.32
CA ILE A 179 -14.47 16.56 2.77
C ILE A 179 -15.92 16.94 3.06
N ILE A 180 -16.18 17.31 4.31
CA ILE A 180 -17.46 17.89 4.71
C ILE A 180 -17.44 19.36 4.27
N PRO A 181 -18.48 19.86 3.56
CA PRO A 181 -18.59 21.27 3.25
C PRO A 181 -18.56 22.08 4.54
N THR A 182 -17.62 23.01 4.65
CA THR A 182 -17.64 24.00 5.72
C THR A 182 -18.77 24.97 5.43
N SER A 183 -19.72 25.08 6.36
CA SER A 183 -20.90 25.95 6.28
C SER A 183 -20.52 27.42 6.28
#